data_AF-A0A812JUW0-F1
#
_entry.id   AF-A0A812JUW0-F1
#
_cell.length_a   1.000
_cell.length_b   1.000
_cell.length_c   1.000
_cell.angle_alpha   90.00
_cell.angle_beta   90.00
_cell.angle_gamma   90.00
#
_symmetry.space_group_name_H-M   'P 1'
#
loop_
_entity.id
_entity.type
_entity.pdbx_description
1 polymer ?
#
loop_
_entity_poly.entity_id
_entity_poly.type
_entity_poly.pdbx_seq_one_letter_code
_entity_poly.pdbx_strand_id
1 'polypeptide(L)'
;MTWKSFYEKIEKSSPAAGEGAESEDSSPEVKVEDQGLHMAWTISVICWGLGLLGHKNDELLSCLASLVKPLLQHLSPYQLQNCLWAFASLGMKDAGPFFGAAVGTIEPRIKLFSHESLVAILTSFAMVKVLSANLFDAAAKVLAEAGDTLRPQDIANCTWAFAILRHPHPDIFSGLGTSAAARLHEFRPEQVAVLAWAYALARRRLAPLFEAIQKDVVGRYQQFNPDSLAGKLSVWLTFSMLLLL
;
A
#
# COMPACT_ATOMS: atom_id res chain seq x y z
N MET A 1 -10.30 -1.24 -25.39
CA MET A 1 -8.93 -0.77 -25.68
C MET A 1 -8.03 -1.99 -25.73
N THR A 2 -7.51 -2.32 -26.91
CA THR A 2 -6.63 -3.48 -27.11
C THR A 2 -5.17 -3.07 -26.91
N TRP A 3 -4.34 -3.98 -26.39
CA TRP A 3 -2.92 -3.77 -26.11
C TRP A 3 -2.13 -3.17 -27.29
N LYS A 4 -2.51 -3.51 -28.52
CA LYS A 4 -1.96 -2.92 -29.76
C LYS A 4 -2.15 -1.40 -29.85
N SER A 5 -3.32 -0.87 -29.46
CA SER A 5 -3.59 0.57 -29.56
C SER A 5 -2.79 1.40 -28.56
N PHE A 6 -2.29 0.78 -27.49
CA PHE A 6 -1.42 1.43 -26.51
C PHE A 6 0.02 1.52 -27.02
N TYR A 7 0.54 0.43 -27.60
CA TYR A 7 1.86 0.41 -28.24
C TYR A 7 1.97 1.35 -29.45
N GLU A 8 0.96 1.34 -30.34
CA GLU A 8 0.95 2.25 -31.51
C GLU A 8 0.93 3.73 -31.11
N LYS A 9 0.41 4.07 -29.93
CA LYS A 9 0.36 5.44 -29.42
C LYS A 9 1.70 5.90 -28.87
N ILE A 10 2.50 4.98 -28.33
CA ILE A 10 3.86 5.22 -27.86
C ILE A 10 4.81 5.36 -29.05
N GLU A 11 4.69 4.47 -30.03
CA GLU A 11 5.54 4.46 -31.22
C GLU A 11 5.35 5.73 -32.09
N LYS A 12 4.11 6.21 -32.22
CA LYS A 12 3.80 7.48 -32.93
C LYS A 12 4.20 8.75 -32.19
N SER A 13 4.49 8.68 -30.89
CA SER A 13 4.95 9.82 -30.09
C SER A 13 6.48 9.96 -30.04
N SER A 14 7.20 9.00 -30.63
CA SER A 14 8.64 9.08 -30.83
C SER A 14 8.96 9.88 -32.09
N PRO A 15 9.89 10.85 -32.08
CA PRO A 15 10.31 11.53 -33.29
C PRO A 15 10.89 10.51 -34.29
N ALA A 16 10.36 10.52 -35.52
CA ALA A 16 10.66 9.57 -36.57
C ALA A 16 12.15 9.59 -36.95
N ALA A 17 12.81 8.43 -36.88
CA ALA A 17 14.10 8.23 -37.53
C ALA A 17 13.84 8.08 -39.05
N GLY A 18 14.25 9.08 -39.81
CA GLY A 18 14.35 8.99 -41.27
C GLY A 18 15.57 8.19 -41.67
N GLU A 19 15.39 7.25 -42.60
CA GLU A 19 16.46 6.53 -43.26
C GLU A 19 17.20 7.48 -44.24
N GLY A 20 18.55 7.49 -44.16
CA GLY A 20 19.42 7.95 -45.24
C GLY A 20 20.42 9.04 -44.85
N ALA A 21 21.61 8.64 -44.38
CA ALA A 21 22.93 9.15 -44.77
C ALA A 21 23.99 8.65 -43.77
N GLU A 22 25.02 7.98 -44.27
CA GLU A 22 26.25 7.69 -43.52
C GLU A 22 26.88 9.02 -43.05
N SER A 23 26.89 9.29 -41.75
CA SER A 23 27.77 10.28 -41.14
C SER A 23 27.87 10.04 -39.64
N GLU A 24 29.11 9.80 -39.19
CA GLU A 24 29.65 9.86 -37.83
C GLU A 24 28.75 9.37 -36.68
N ASP A 25 29.08 8.18 -36.17
CA ASP A 25 28.58 7.62 -34.92
C ASP A 25 28.77 8.63 -33.77
N SER A 26 27.69 9.37 -33.52
CA SER A 26 27.50 10.27 -32.39
C SER A 26 26.20 9.86 -31.70
N SER A 27 26.07 8.55 -31.45
CA SER A 27 25.07 8.04 -30.50
C SER A 27 25.36 8.69 -29.14
N PRO A 28 24.43 9.43 -28.52
CA PRO A 28 24.69 10.01 -27.22
C PRO A 28 24.96 8.87 -26.24
N GLU A 29 26.17 8.85 -25.66
CA GLU A 29 26.50 7.97 -24.54
C GLU A 29 25.43 8.16 -23.47
N VAL A 30 24.51 7.21 -23.35
CA VAL A 30 23.52 7.17 -22.27
C VAL A 30 24.33 7.04 -20.99
N LYS A 31 24.46 8.15 -20.26
CA LYS A 31 25.25 8.25 -19.04
C LYS A 31 24.84 7.11 -18.10
N VAL A 32 25.82 6.48 -17.46
CA VAL A 32 25.63 5.35 -16.53
C VAL A 32 24.58 5.64 -15.43
N GLU A 33 24.41 6.91 -15.07
CA GLU A 33 23.35 7.39 -14.15
C GLU A 33 21.93 7.15 -14.69
N ASP A 34 21.72 7.26 -16.00
CA ASP A 34 20.43 7.09 -16.67
C ASP A 34 20.05 5.60 -16.77
N GLN A 35 21.04 4.71 -16.90
CA GLN A 35 20.84 3.26 -16.85
C GLN A 35 20.33 2.79 -15.47
N GLY A 36 20.83 3.40 -14.39
CA GLY A 36 20.37 3.11 -13.02
C GLY A 36 18.90 3.47 -12.80
N LEU A 37 18.44 4.59 -13.39
CA LEU A 37 17.04 5.04 -13.31
C LEU A 37 16.10 4.14 -14.11
N HIS A 38 16.49 3.75 -15.33
CA HIS A 38 15.71 2.81 -16.15
C HIS A 38 15.60 1.44 -15.48
N MET A 39 16.67 0.97 -14.84
CA MET A 39 16.68 -0.28 -14.09
C MET A 39 15.76 -0.22 -12.86
N ALA A 40 15.77 0.89 -12.11
CA ALA A 40 14.87 1.12 -10.98
C ALA A 40 13.39 1.06 -11.38
N TRP A 41 13.03 1.73 -12.49
CA TRP A 41 11.66 1.67 -13.01
C TRP A 41 11.28 0.25 -13.42
N THR A 42 12.12 -0.40 -14.21
CA THR A 42 11.88 -1.76 -14.73
C THR A 42 11.68 -2.75 -13.59
N ILE A 43 12.55 -2.73 -12.57
CA ILE A 43 12.43 -3.65 -11.43
C ILE A 43 11.14 -3.39 -10.65
N SER A 44 10.75 -2.12 -10.45
CA SER A 44 9.50 -1.81 -9.74
C SER A 44 8.26 -2.35 -10.46
N VAL A 45 8.26 -2.32 -11.80
CA VAL A 45 7.18 -2.85 -12.63
C VAL A 45 7.16 -4.37 -12.59
N ILE A 46 8.34 -5.02 -12.63
CA ILE A 46 8.45 -6.48 -12.46
C ILE A 46 7.89 -6.89 -11.09
N CYS A 47 8.29 -6.21 -10.01
CA CYS A 47 7.80 -6.47 -8.66
C CYS A 47 6.27 -6.34 -8.61
N TRP A 48 5.73 -5.24 -9.12
CA TRP A 48 4.28 -5.02 -9.16
C TRP A 48 3.56 -6.11 -9.95
N GLY A 49 4.06 -6.47 -11.14
CA GLY A 49 3.50 -7.53 -11.97
C GLY A 49 3.49 -8.89 -11.28
N LEU A 50 4.60 -9.27 -10.63
CA LEU A 50 4.70 -10.50 -9.85
C LEU A 50 3.68 -10.53 -8.70
N GLY A 51 3.55 -9.42 -7.96
CA GLY A 51 2.61 -9.31 -6.86
C GLY A 51 1.15 -9.43 -7.32
N LEU A 52 0.80 -8.84 -8.47
CA LEU A 52 -0.54 -8.98 -9.06
C LEU A 52 -0.85 -10.41 -9.51
N LEU A 53 0.13 -11.12 -10.07
CA LEU A 53 -0.04 -12.50 -10.52
C LEU A 53 -0.04 -13.51 -9.36
N GLY A 54 0.37 -13.10 -8.15
CA GLY A 54 0.52 -13.99 -7.00
C GLY A 54 1.60 -15.06 -7.21
N HIS A 55 2.47 -14.90 -8.20
CA HIS A 55 3.47 -15.90 -8.55
C HIS A 55 4.69 -15.79 -7.63
N LYS A 56 4.68 -16.59 -6.57
CA LYS A 56 5.77 -16.65 -5.60
C LYS A 56 6.94 -17.47 -6.15
N ASN A 57 8.11 -16.85 -6.23
CA ASN A 57 9.39 -17.52 -6.45
C ASN A 57 10.44 -16.92 -5.50
N ASP A 58 10.85 -17.67 -4.48
CA ASP A 58 11.73 -17.16 -3.42
C ASP A 58 13.12 -16.74 -3.94
N GLU A 59 13.68 -17.46 -4.91
CA GLU A 59 14.98 -17.14 -5.52
C GLU A 59 14.92 -15.84 -6.31
N LEU A 60 13.86 -15.69 -7.13
CA LEU A 60 13.64 -14.46 -7.89
C LEU A 60 13.43 -13.26 -6.97
N LEU A 61 12.63 -13.40 -5.92
CA LEU A 61 12.40 -12.32 -4.96
C LEU A 61 13.69 -11.92 -4.23
N SER A 62 14.51 -12.89 -3.85
CA SER A 62 15.82 -12.63 -3.20
C SER A 62 16.79 -11.92 -4.14
N CYS A 63 16.80 -12.30 -5.42
CA CYS A 63 17.58 -11.65 -6.46
C CYS A 63 17.12 -10.20 -6.68
N LEU A 64 15.82 -9.98 -6.86
CA LEU A 64 15.24 -8.64 -7.01
C LEU A 64 15.52 -7.76 -5.80
N ALA A 65 15.37 -8.27 -4.57
CA ALA A 65 15.69 -7.52 -3.35
C ALA A 65 17.16 -7.09 -3.32
N SER A 66 18.08 -7.96 -3.75
CA SER A 66 19.51 -7.67 -3.82
C SER A 66 19.85 -6.62 -4.88
N LEU A 67 19.15 -6.63 -6.02
CA LEU A 67 19.28 -5.63 -7.09
C LEU A 67 18.70 -4.27 -6.69
N VAL A 68 17.58 -4.25 -5.98
CA VAL A 68 16.89 -3.01 -5.58
C VAL A 68 17.58 -2.34 -4.40
N LYS A 69 18.18 -3.10 -3.48
CA LYS A 69 18.82 -2.57 -2.27
C LYS A 69 19.81 -1.42 -2.52
N PRO A 70 20.77 -1.50 -3.48
CA PRO A 70 21.65 -0.38 -3.78
C PRO A 70 20.94 0.80 -4.46
N LEU A 71 19.76 0.58 -5.06
CA LEU A 71 19.00 1.61 -5.78
C LEU A 71 17.98 2.34 -4.89
N LEU A 72 17.77 1.92 -3.64
CA LEU A 72 16.71 2.44 -2.76
C LEU A 72 16.65 3.97 -2.72
N GLN A 73 17.80 4.63 -2.59
CA GLN A 73 17.87 6.09 -2.49
C GLN A 73 17.39 6.81 -3.76
N HIS A 74 17.52 6.17 -4.91
CA HIS A 74 17.14 6.71 -6.21
C HIS A 74 15.70 6.37 -6.62
N LEU A 75 15.05 5.45 -5.90
CA LEU A 75 13.66 5.10 -6.19
C LEU A 75 12.73 6.29 -5.92
N SER A 76 11.78 6.48 -6.82
CA SER A 76 10.62 7.33 -6.53
C SER A 76 9.74 6.71 -5.45
N PRO A 77 8.93 7.51 -4.73
CA PRO A 77 7.95 7.00 -3.76
C PRO A 77 7.11 5.83 -4.26
N TYR A 78 6.60 5.94 -5.49
CA TYR A 78 5.76 4.94 -6.14
C TYR A 78 6.53 3.64 -6.46
N GLN A 79 7.77 3.77 -6.95
CA GLN A 79 8.63 2.61 -7.23
C GLN A 79 8.95 1.84 -5.93
N LEU A 80 9.28 2.56 -4.86
CA LEU A 80 9.58 1.96 -3.57
C LEU A 80 8.35 1.24 -2.97
N GLN A 81 7.18 1.86 -3.06
CA GLN A 81 5.92 1.25 -2.67
C GLN A 81 5.67 -0.06 -3.43
N ASN A 82 5.87 -0.09 -4.75
CA ASN A 82 5.64 -1.29 -5.56
C ASN A 82 6.55 -2.45 -5.13
N CYS A 83 7.83 -2.18 -4.88
CA CYS A 83 8.77 -3.20 -4.40
C CYS A 83 8.35 -3.73 -3.02
N LEU A 84 8.06 -2.84 -2.06
CA LEU A 84 7.67 -3.23 -0.71
C LEU A 84 6.37 -4.05 -0.71
N TRP A 85 5.37 -3.59 -1.48
CA TRP A 85 4.09 -4.29 -1.57
C TRP A 85 4.26 -5.67 -2.20
N ALA A 86 5.01 -5.80 -3.29
CA ALA A 86 5.24 -7.07 -3.95
C ALA A 86 5.97 -8.08 -3.05
N PHE A 87 7.03 -7.64 -2.38
CA PHE A 87 7.79 -8.51 -1.47
C PHE A 87 6.95 -8.95 -0.27
N ALA A 88 6.11 -8.06 0.24
CA ALA A 88 5.19 -8.38 1.32
C ALA A 88 4.06 -9.32 0.88
N SER A 89 3.39 -9.03 -0.23
CA SER A 89 2.22 -9.79 -0.70
C SER A 89 2.58 -11.20 -1.16
N LEU A 90 3.78 -11.39 -1.71
CA LEU A 90 4.31 -12.70 -2.08
C LEU A 90 4.95 -13.45 -0.89
N GLY A 91 5.02 -12.81 0.29
CA GLY A 91 5.59 -13.39 1.49
C GLY A 91 7.06 -13.76 1.32
N MET A 92 7.86 -12.81 0.81
CA MET A 92 9.31 -12.96 0.66
C MET A 92 9.93 -13.40 1.99
N LYS A 93 10.71 -14.48 1.96
CA LYS A 93 11.47 -14.94 3.12
C LYS A 93 12.55 -13.92 3.47
N ASP A 94 12.81 -13.75 4.76
CA ASP A 94 13.84 -12.83 5.28
C ASP A 94 13.71 -11.40 4.73
N ALA A 95 12.48 -10.88 4.64
CA ALA A 95 12.23 -9.52 4.16
C ALA A 95 12.74 -8.42 5.11
N GLY A 96 12.99 -8.75 6.39
CA GLY A 96 13.37 -7.79 7.43
C GLY A 96 14.52 -6.85 7.06
N PRO A 97 15.69 -7.35 6.58
CA PRO A 97 16.80 -6.50 6.16
C PRO A 97 16.48 -5.53 5.01
N PHE A 98 15.65 -5.94 4.05
CA PHE A 98 15.22 -5.05 2.96
C PHE A 98 14.29 -3.95 3.49
N PHE A 99 13.29 -4.32 4.29
CA PHE A 99 12.37 -3.36 4.90
C PHE A 99 13.10 -2.38 5.82
N GLY A 100 14.06 -2.85 6.63
CA GLY A 100 14.90 -1.99 7.47
C GLY A 100 15.73 -1.00 6.66
N ALA A 101 16.32 -1.43 5.54
CA ALA A 101 17.02 -0.51 4.63
C ALA A 101 16.08 0.51 3.98
N ALA A 102 14.86 0.10 3.62
CA ALA A 102 13.85 0.99 3.07
C ALA A 102 13.42 2.07 4.06
N VAL A 103 13.32 1.77 5.37
CA VAL A 103 12.98 2.77 6.41
C VAL A 103 13.92 3.97 6.35
N GLY A 104 15.24 3.74 6.26
CA GLY A 104 16.24 4.82 6.19
C GLY A 104 16.11 5.71 4.94
N THR A 105 15.42 5.22 3.90
CA THR A 105 15.09 6.00 2.70
C THR A 105 13.76 6.72 2.82
N ILE A 106 12.77 6.10 3.46
CA ILE A 106 11.41 6.64 3.59
C ILE A 106 11.35 7.78 4.60
N GLU A 107 11.93 7.60 5.78
CA GLU A 107 11.80 8.56 6.88
C GLU A 107 12.22 10.00 6.50
N PRO A 108 13.38 10.24 5.86
CA PRO A 108 13.78 11.58 5.46
C PRO A 108 12.90 12.19 4.36
N ARG A 109 12.19 11.34 3.61
CA ARG A 109 11.44 11.69 2.40
C ARG A 109 9.93 11.58 2.60
N ILE A 110 9.46 11.33 3.82
CA ILE A 110 8.06 10.92 4.08
C ILE A 110 7.02 11.90 3.53
N LYS A 111 7.31 13.20 3.55
CA LYS A 111 6.45 14.27 3.01
C LYS A 111 6.34 14.27 1.48
N LEU A 112 7.22 13.58 0.77
CA LEU A 112 7.20 13.44 -0.69
C LEU A 112 6.29 12.30 -1.16
N PHE A 113 5.87 11.42 -0.24
CA PHE A 113 4.98 10.30 -0.57
C PHE A 113 3.54 10.80 -0.62
N SER A 114 2.79 10.33 -1.62
CA SER A 114 1.34 10.50 -1.61
C SER A 114 0.72 9.71 -0.45
N HIS A 115 -0.47 10.11 0.01
CA HIS A 115 -1.18 9.37 1.07
C HIS A 115 -1.41 7.90 0.69
N GLU A 116 -1.78 7.63 -0.56
CA GLU A 116 -1.92 6.26 -1.08
C GLU A 116 -0.61 5.46 -0.97
N SER A 117 0.52 6.11 -1.26
CA SER A 117 1.83 5.46 -1.18
C SER A 117 2.22 5.12 0.25
N LEU A 118 1.99 6.05 1.18
CA LEU A 118 2.23 5.80 2.60
C LEU A 118 1.37 4.65 3.12
N VAL A 119 0.08 4.62 2.79
CA VAL A 119 -0.80 3.54 3.23
C VAL A 119 -0.35 2.19 2.70
N ALA A 120 0.02 2.10 1.43
CA ALA A 120 0.51 0.85 0.86
C ALA A 120 1.85 0.40 1.48
N ILE A 121 2.75 1.33 1.80
CA ILE A 121 3.97 1.03 2.56
C ILE A 121 3.61 0.48 3.93
N LEU A 122 2.79 1.17 4.72
CA LEU A 122 2.38 0.71 6.05
C LEU A 122 1.72 -0.67 6.01
N THR A 123 0.87 -0.90 5.01
CA THR A 123 0.23 -2.21 4.76
C THR A 123 1.28 -3.28 4.46
N SER A 124 2.34 -2.94 3.71
CA SER A 124 3.44 -3.86 3.42
C SER A 124 4.20 -4.26 4.68
N PHE A 125 4.53 -3.30 5.54
CA PHE A 125 5.14 -3.55 6.85
C PHE A 125 4.26 -4.43 7.74
N ALA A 126 2.95 -4.18 7.73
CA ALA A 126 1.96 -4.98 8.46
C ALA A 126 1.87 -6.43 7.96
N MET A 127 1.89 -6.65 6.64
CA MET A 127 1.87 -7.98 6.02
C MET A 127 3.09 -8.82 6.44
N VAL A 128 4.29 -8.22 6.47
CA VAL A 128 5.52 -8.90 6.92
C VAL A 128 5.70 -8.89 8.44
N LYS A 129 4.79 -8.28 9.19
CA LYS A 129 4.80 -8.17 10.66
C LYS A 129 6.07 -7.50 11.21
N VAL A 130 6.59 -6.50 10.49
CA VAL A 130 7.73 -5.68 10.93
C VAL A 130 7.24 -4.31 11.34
N LEU A 131 7.53 -3.90 12.57
CA LEU A 131 7.21 -2.57 13.08
C LEU A 131 8.45 -1.66 13.03
N SER A 132 8.33 -0.53 12.34
CA SER A 132 9.22 0.63 12.53
C SER A 132 8.40 1.74 13.20
N ALA A 133 8.56 1.90 14.52
CA ALA A 133 7.76 2.84 15.30
C ALA A 133 7.88 4.28 14.76
N ASN A 134 9.11 4.72 14.46
CA ASN A 134 9.38 6.04 13.90
C ASN A 134 8.67 6.28 12.56
N LEU A 135 8.71 5.31 11.63
CA LEU A 135 8.00 5.40 10.36
C LEU A 135 6.48 5.47 10.57
N PHE A 136 5.93 4.65 11.46
CA PHE A 136 4.49 4.64 11.74
C PHE A 136 4.03 5.94 12.41
N ASP A 137 4.80 6.47 13.37
CA ASP A 137 4.49 7.74 14.03
C ASP A 137 4.62 8.94 13.07
N ALA A 138 5.63 8.93 12.21
CA ALA A 138 5.79 9.96 11.18
C ALA A 138 4.66 9.90 10.15
N ALA A 139 4.27 8.70 9.72
CA ALA A 139 3.15 8.52 8.80
C ALA A 139 1.81 8.89 9.46
N ALA A 140 1.65 8.62 10.76
CA ALA A 140 0.45 8.99 11.51
C ALA A 140 0.20 10.49 11.49
N LYS A 141 1.25 11.30 11.69
CA LYS A 141 1.19 12.78 11.62
C LYS A 141 0.74 13.30 10.26
N VAL A 142 1.04 12.56 9.18
CA VAL A 142 0.62 12.93 7.82
C VAL A 142 -0.81 12.46 7.52
N LEU A 143 -1.15 11.24 7.95
CA LEU A 143 -2.39 10.57 7.54
C LEU A 143 -3.59 10.86 8.45
N ALA A 144 -3.39 11.27 9.71
CA ALA A 144 -4.48 11.45 10.67
C ALA A 144 -5.53 12.46 10.20
N GLU A 145 -5.09 13.53 9.52
CA GLU A 145 -5.96 14.59 8.99
C GLU A 145 -6.37 14.34 7.52
N ALA A 146 -5.85 13.29 6.89
CA ALA A 146 -6.09 12.98 5.49
C ALA A 146 -7.38 12.18 5.23
N GLY A 147 -8.17 11.88 6.27
CA GLY A 147 -9.31 10.96 6.22
C GLY A 147 -10.31 11.27 5.11
N ASP A 148 -10.60 12.55 4.84
CA ASP A 148 -11.56 12.96 3.81
C ASP A 148 -11.02 12.81 2.38
N THR A 149 -9.69 12.79 2.22
CA THR A 149 -9.02 12.62 0.92
C THR A 149 -8.71 11.15 0.61
N LEU A 150 -8.65 10.31 1.64
CA LEU A 150 -8.37 8.88 1.49
C LEU A 150 -9.57 8.13 0.92
N ARG A 151 -9.27 7.10 0.12
CA ARG A 151 -10.29 6.16 -0.34
C ARG A 151 -10.70 5.27 0.83
N PRO A 152 -11.94 4.75 0.84
CA PRO A 152 -12.42 3.79 1.85
C PRO A 152 -11.46 2.62 2.12
N GLN A 153 -10.87 2.05 1.06
CA GLN A 153 -9.89 0.97 1.19
C GLN A 153 -8.64 1.40 1.94
N ASP A 154 -8.15 2.62 1.69
CA ASP A 154 -6.92 3.12 2.32
C ASP A 154 -7.14 3.38 3.82
N ILE A 155 -8.31 3.87 4.20
CA ILE A 155 -8.68 4.04 5.62
C ILE A 155 -8.70 2.67 6.33
N ALA A 156 -9.36 1.68 5.73
CA ALA A 156 -9.43 0.33 6.30
C ALA A 156 -8.04 -0.32 6.40
N ASN A 157 -7.22 -0.22 5.36
CA ASN A 157 -5.88 -0.79 5.35
C ASN A 157 -4.93 -0.09 6.32
N CYS A 158 -4.99 1.25 6.40
CA CYS A 158 -4.17 2.03 7.33
C CYS A 158 -4.51 1.65 8.78
N THR A 159 -5.79 1.74 9.18
CA THR A 159 -6.21 1.36 10.53
C THR A 159 -5.87 -0.09 10.88
N TRP A 160 -6.02 -1.01 9.93
CA TRP A 160 -5.58 -2.40 10.09
C TRP A 160 -4.08 -2.54 10.31
N ALA A 161 -3.25 -1.82 9.54
CA ALA A 161 -1.79 -1.87 9.66
C ALA A 161 -1.31 -1.44 11.05
N PHE A 162 -1.86 -0.35 11.60
CA PHE A 162 -1.58 0.08 12.97
C PHE A 162 -2.08 -0.94 14.02
N ALA A 163 -3.25 -1.55 13.80
CA ALA A 163 -3.83 -2.53 14.72
C ALA A 163 -3.03 -3.85 14.78
N ILE A 164 -2.68 -4.42 13.63
CA ILE A 164 -2.05 -5.75 13.54
C ILE A 164 -0.61 -5.76 14.07
N LEU A 165 0.11 -4.63 13.90
CA LEU A 165 1.44 -4.43 14.48
C LEU A 165 1.39 -4.01 15.95
N ARG A 166 0.19 -3.96 16.56
CA ARG A 166 -0.02 -3.56 17.96
C ARG A 166 0.57 -2.18 18.28
N HIS A 167 0.53 -1.28 17.32
CA HIS A 167 0.98 0.10 17.46
C HIS A 167 -0.20 1.07 17.26
N PRO A 168 -1.29 0.99 18.05
CA PRO A 168 -2.46 1.83 17.81
C PRO A 168 -2.18 3.30 18.13
N HIS A 169 -2.22 4.16 17.11
CA HIS A 169 -2.01 5.61 17.26
C HIS A 169 -3.35 6.34 17.44
N PRO A 170 -3.60 7.03 18.58
CA PRO A 170 -4.89 7.66 18.88
C PRO A 170 -5.41 8.56 17.76
N ASP A 171 -4.55 9.40 17.18
CA ASP A 171 -4.96 10.35 16.15
C ASP A 171 -5.41 9.66 14.85
N ILE A 172 -4.81 8.51 14.51
CA ILE A 172 -5.20 7.72 13.33
C ILE A 172 -6.57 7.10 13.54
N PHE A 173 -6.81 6.51 14.72
CA PHE A 173 -8.12 5.91 15.04
C PHE A 173 -9.21 6.96 15.31
N SER A 174 -8.85 8.17 15.74
CA SER A 174 -9.82 9.25 15.89
C SER A 174 -10.14 9.89 14.54
N GLY A 175 -9.12 10.35 13.82
CA GLY A 175 -9.25 11.07 12.55
C GLY A 175 -9.85 10.21 11.46
N LEU A 176 -9.20 9.08 11.13
CA LEU A 176 -9.70 8.19 10.07
C LEU A 176 -11.03 7.54 10.44
N GLY A 177 -11.24 7.27 11.73
CA GLY A 177 -12.51 6.73 12.22
C GLY A 177 -13.69 7.68 12.05
N THR A 178 -13.46 8.97 12.32
CA THR A 178 -14.48 10.01 12.16
C THR A 178 -14.84 10.17 10.69
N SER A 179 -13.85 10.28 9.79
CA SER A 179 -14.11 10.33 8.34
C SER A 179 -14.81 9.06 7.83
N ALA A 180 -14.40 7.88 8.30
CA ALA A 180 -15.06 6.62 7.92
C ALA A 180 -16.51 6.55 8.39
N ALA A 181 -16.82 7.03 9.60
CA ALA A 181 -18.19 7.05 10.12
C ALA A 181 -19.11 7.92 9.25
N ALA A 182 -18.62 9.07 8.80
CA ALA A 182 -19.37 9.98 7.92
C ALA A 182 -19.58 9.40 6.50
N ARG A 183 -18.63 8.59 6.02
CA ARG A 183 -18.56 8.12 4.63
C ARG A 183 -18.78 6.63 4.47
N LEU A 184 -19.34 5.95 5.46
CA LEU A 184 -19.42 4.49 5.47
C LEU A 184 -20.19 3.89 4.29
N HIS A 185 -21.13 4.66 3.71
CA HIS A 185 -21.86 4.30 2.50
C HIS A 185 -20.98 4.15 1.24
N GLU A 186 -19.80 4.78 1.22
CA GLU A 186 -18.78 4.63 0.16
C GLU A 186 -17.97 3.32 0.32
N PHE A 187 -18.01 2.69 1.50
CA PHE A 187 -17.23 1.50 1.79
C PHE A 187 -17.90 0.26 1.21
N ARG A 188 -17.09 -0.58 0.57
CA ARG A 188 -17.50 -1.95 0.23
C ARG A 188 -17.61 -2.80 1.50
N PRO A 189 -18.49 -3.81 1.53
CA PRO A 189 -18.67 -4.69 2.68
C PRO A 189 -17.35 -5.26 3.25
N GLU A 190 -16.40 -5.66 2.39
CA GLU A 190 -15.11 -6.19 2.83
C GLU A 190 -14.25 -5.14 3.54
N GLN A 191 -14.34 -3.88 3.11
CA GLN A 191 -13.61 -2.76 3.72
C GLN A 191 -14.20 -2.41 5.08
N VAL A 192 -15.54 -2.42 5.21
CA VAL A 192 -16.23 -2.28 6.50
C VAL A 192 -15.79 -3.39 7.47
N ALA A 193 -15.72 -4.63 7.00
CA ALA A 193 -15.28 -5.76 7.82
C ALA A 193 -13.82 -5.61 8.30
N VAL A 194 -12.91 -5.16 7.42
CA VAL A 194 -11.51 -4.89 7.80
C VAL A 194 -11.42 -3.74 8.80
N LEU A 195 -12.16 -2.64 8.57
CA LEU A 195 -12.19 -1.49 9.47
C LEU A 195 -12.70 -1.90 10.85
N ALA A 196 -13.84 -2.60 10.93
CA ALA A 196 -14.40 -3.11 12.18
C ALA A 196 -13.39 -3.99 12.93
N TRP A 197 -12.77 -4.95 12.23
CA TRP A 197 -11.77 -5.83 12.81
C TRP A 197 -10.53 -5.08 13.30
N ALA A 198 -10.06 -4.06 12.58
CA ALA A 198 -8.94 -3.22 13.02
C ALA A 198 -9.23 -2.50 14.35
N TYR A 199 -10.44 -1.95 14.53
CA TYR A 199 -10.84 -1.31 15.79
C TYR A 199 -10.96 -2.30 16.95
N ALA A 200 -11.50 -3.49 16.68
CA ALA A 200 -11.56 -4.57 17.68
C ALA A 200 -10.16 -5.01 18.11
N LEU A 201 -9.26 -5.23 17.14
CA LEU A 201 -7.89 -5.65 17.39
C LEU A 201 -7.08 -4.59 18.17
N ALA A 202 -7.29 -3.31 17.85
CA ALA A 202 -6.68 -2.18 18.56
C ALA A 202 -7.34 -1.89 19.92
N ARG A 203 -8.45 -2.57 20.27
CA ARG A 203 -9.27 -2.30 21.45
C ARG A 203 -9.67 -0.83 21.56
N ARG A 204 -10.03 -0.21 20.42
CA ARG A 204 -10.48 1.18 20.34
C ARG A 204 -11.97 1.23 20.07
N ARG A 205 -12.65 2.11 20.80
CA ARG A 205 -14.07 2.41 20.59
C ARG A 205 -14.21 3.86 20.15
N LEU A 206 -14.86 4.04 19.01
CA LEU A 206 -15.31 5.34 18.52
C LEU A 206 -16.82 5.23 18.31
N ALA A 207 -17.61 5.76 19.24
CA ALA A 207 -19.06 5.53 19.26
C ALA A 207 -19.76 5.86 17.92
N PRO A 208 -19.46 7.01 17.25
CA PRO A 208 -20.06 7.30 15.94
C PRO A 208 -19.76 6.25 14.87
N LEU A 209 -18.52 5.75 14.84
CA LEU A 209 -18.13 4.71 13.87
C LEU A 209 -18.82 3.38 14.18
N PHE A 210 -18.92 3.01 15.45
CA PHE A 210 -19.58 1.77 15.85
C PHE A 210 -21.07 1.77 15.46
N GLU A 211 -21.77 2.86 15.75
CA GLU A 211 -23.18 3.02 15.38
C GLU A 211 -23.37 2.99 13.87
N ALA A 212 -22.50 3.67 13.12
CA ALA A 212 -22.52 3.64 11.66
C ALA A 212 -22.35 2.21 11.11
N ILE A 213 -21.36 1.46 11.62
CA ILE A 213 -21.11 0.07 11.21
C ILE A 213 -22.31 -0.84 11.54
N GLN A 214 -22.92 -0.72 12.73
CA GLN A 214 -24.09 -1.51 13.07
C GLN A 214 -25.25 -1.25 12.10
N LYS A 215 -25.55 0.02 11.84
CA LYS A 215 -26.61 0.41 10.90
C LYS A 215 -26.34 -0.12 9.49
N ASP A 216 -25.09 -0.02 9.05
CA ASP A 216 -24.68 -0.45 7.72
C ASP A 216 -24.73 -1.98 7.55
N VAL A 217 -24.24 -2.74 8.52
CA VAL A 217 -24.33 -4.20 8.51
C VAL A 217 -25.78 -4.66 8.50
N VAL A 218 -26.66 -4.07 9.31
CA VAL A 218 -28.10 -4.40 9.29
C VAL A 218 -28.73 -4.08 7.94
N GLY A 219 -28.40 -2.92 7.36
CA GLY A 219 -28.97 -2.48 6.08
C GLY A 219 -28.44 -3.24 4.85
N ARG A 220 -27.20 -3.76 4.90
CA ARG A 220 -26.51 -4.36 3.76
C ARG A 220 -26.03 -5.79 4.00
N TYR A 221 -26.51 -6.50 5.03
CA TYR A 221 -25.97 -7.82 5.42
C TYR A 221 -25.86 -8.83 4.26
N GLN A 222 -26.80 -8.81 3.32
CA GLN A 222 -26.83 -9.70 2.15
C GLN A 222 -25.68 -9.45 1.16
N GLN A 223 -25.07 -8.27 1.19
CA GLN A 223 -23.95 -7.89 0.32
C GLN A 223 -22.60 -8.34 0.89
N PHE A 224 -22.55 -8.76 2.15
CA PHE A 224 -21.33 -9.26 2.75
C PHE A 224 -21.12 -10.72 2.35
N ASN A 225 -19.92 -11.04 1.84
CA ASN A 225 -19.49 -12.43 1.70
C ASN A 225 -19.52 -13.12 3.08
N PRO A 226 -20.06 -14.35 3.19
CA PRO A 226 -19.99 -15.18 4.39
C PRO A 226 -18.65 -15.18 5.12
N ASP A 227 -17.52 -15.23 4.40
CA ASP A 227 -16.18 -15.26 5.02
C ASP A 227 -15.86 -13.96 5.79
N SER A 228 -16.30 -12.82 5.25
CA SER A 228 -16.12 -11.51 5.90
C SER A 228 -16.98 -11.37 7.16
N LEU A 229 -18.21 -11.90 7.14
CA LEU A 229 -19.11 -11.93 8.29
C LEU A 229 -18.60 -12.87 9.38
N ALA A 230 -18.25 -14.11 9.02
CA ALA A 230 -17.86 -15.15 9.95
C ALA A 230 -16.50 -14.88 10.60
N GLY A 231 -15.55 -14.28 9.88
CA GLY A 231 -14.20 -14.01 10.41
C GLY A 231 -14.07 -12.66 11.09
N LYS A 232 -14.09 -11.59 10.31
CA LYS A 232 -13.68 -10.24 10.76
C LYS A 232 -14.77 -9.55 11.58
N LEU A 233 -16.02 -9.59 11.10
CA LEU A 233 -17.13 -8.92 11.76
C LEU A 233 -17.60 -9.63 13.03
N SER A 234 -17.53 -10.96 13.10
CA SER A 234 -17.87 -11.72 14.31
C SER A 234 -16.96 -11.36 15.50
N VAL A 235 -15.66 -11.20 15.25
CA VAL A 235 -14.70 -10.73 16.25
C VAL A 235 -15.08 -9.34 16.71
N TRP A 236 -15.43 -8.43 15.80
CA TRP A 236 -15.86 -7.10 16.21
C TRP A 236 -17.18 -7.10 16.99
N LEU A 237 -18.18 -7.88 16.57
CA LEU A 237 -19.47 -7.99 17.25
C LEU A 237 -19.29 -8.52 18.68
N THR A 238 -18.50 -9.58 18.87
CA THR A 238 -18.19 -10.12 20.20
C THR A 238 -17.47 -9.10 21.08
N PHE A 239 -16.49 -8.37 20.55
CA PHE A 239 -15.82 -7.29 21.28
C PHE A 239 -16.75 -6.13 21.62
N SER A 240 -17.65 -5.75 20.71
CA SER A 240 -18.63 -4.68 20.95
C SER A 240 -19.59 -5.03 22.09
N MET A 241 -20.01 -6.30 22.18
CA MET A 241 -20.86 -6.79 23.27
C MET A 241 -20.10 -6.81 24.61
N LEU A 242 -18.82 -7.20 24.60
CA LEU A 242 -17.98 -7.23 25.80
C LEU A 242 -17.64 -5.83 26.35
N LEU A 243 -17.60 -4.80 25.50
CA LEU A 243 -17.36 -3.41 25.90
C LEU A 243 -18.64 -2.66 26.33
N LEU A 244 -19.80 -3.28 26.19
CA LEU A 244 -21.10 -2.76 26.66
C LEU A 244 -21.49 -3.30 28.05
N LEU A 245 -20.65 -4.16 28.64
CA LEU A 245 -20.73 -4.67 30.01
C LEU A 245 -19.66 -4.00 30.87
#